data_AF-A0A959GZP4-F1
#
_entry.id   AF-A0A959GZP4-F1
#
_cell.length_a   1.000
_cell.length_b   1.000
_cell.length_c   1.000
_cell.angle_alpha   90.00
_cell.angle_beta   90.00
_cell.angle_gamma   90.00
#
_symmetry.space_group_name_H-M   'P 1'
#
loop_
_entity.id
_entity.type
_entity.pdbx_description
1 polymer ?
#
loop_
_entity_poly.entity_id
_entity_poly.type
_entity_poly.pdbx_seq_one_letter_code
_entity_poly.pdbx_strand_id
1 'polypeptide(L)'
;MKFLIVTAWYHPFIHPRAHRWTALAEYLAATGDEVHILCARQRGFPQFAIVNGVHVHRSGFDSLKEVAYYLSGSKSGRGRVGAEVRRPGFAMRLANWLYNKVWKNVFFPDDACLW
;
A
#
# COMPACT_ATOMS: atom_id res chain seq x y z
N MET A 1 17.36 11.30 -18.63
CA MET A 1 15.98 11.83 -18.79
C MET A 1 15.32 11.93 -17.42
N LYS A 2 14.15 12.58 -17.29
CA LYS A 2 13.43 12.69 -16.02
C LYS A 2 12.13 11.89 -16.06
N PHE A 3 11.93 11.00 -15.09
CA PHE A 3 10.74 10.15 -14.97
C PHE A 3 10.01 10.42 -13.67
N LEU A 4 8.68 10.44 -13.74
CA LEU A 4 7.80 10.43 -12.58
C LEU A 4 6.91 9.19 -12.64
N ILE A 5 7.04 8.31 -11.65
CA ILE A 5 6.22 7.11 -11.51
C ILE A 5 5.24 7.34 -10.36
N VAL A 6 3.94 7.28 -10.66
CA VAL A 6 2.88 7.40 -9.66
C VAL A 6 2.31 6.01 -9.38
N THR A 7 2.47 5.53 -8.15
CA THR A 7 1.98 4.22 -7.73
C THR A 7 1.62 4.24 -6.25
N ALA A 8 0.45 3.73 -5.89
CA ALA A 8 0.05 3.64 -4.49
C ALA A 8 1.02 2.78 -3.66
N TRP A 9 1.59 1.73 -4.27
CA TRP A 9 2.51 0.81 -3.60
C TRP A 9 3.90 0.88 -4.22
N TYR A 10 4.88 1.16 -3.38
CA TYR A 10 6.31 1.17 -3.72
C TYR A 10 7.13 0.58 -2.57
N HIS A 11 8.43 0.35 -2.75
CA HIS A 11 9.30 -0.11 -1.67
C HIS A 11 9.12 0.72 -0.38
N PRO A 12 8.97 0.06 0.79
CA PRO A 12 9.11 -1.39 1.06
C PRO A 12 7.79 -2.18 1.16
N PHE A 13 6.73 -1.83 0.43
CA PHE A 13 5.51 -2.65 0.41
C PHE A 13 5.78 -4.07 -0.13
N ILE A 14 5.28 -5.08 0.59
CA ILE A 14 5.29 -6.48 0.12
C ILE A 14 4.08 -6.68 -0.80
N HIS A 15 4.22 -6.24 -2.05
CA HIS A 15 3.20 -6.34 -3.07
C HIS A 15 3.86 -6.57 -4.45
N PRO A 16 3.32 -7.44 -5.33
CA PRO A 16 3.93 -7.71 -6.64
C PRO A 16 4.16 -6.45 -7.48
N ARG A 17 3.23 -5.48 -7.42
CA ARG A 17 3.38 -4.19 -8.10
C ARG A 17 4.56 -3.39 -7.55
N ALA A 18 4.73 -3.36 -6.23
CA ALA A 18 5.84 -2.63 -5.61
C ALA A 18 7.18 -3.23 -6.04
N HIS A 19 7.33 -4.56 -6.04
CA HIS A 19 8.56 -5.22 -6.50
C HIS A 19 8.88 -4.90 -7.97
N ARG A 20 7.88 -4.99 -8.87
CA ARG A 20 8.08 -4.67 -10.30
C ARG A 20 8.54 -3.23 -10.51
N TRP A 21 7.84 -2.26 -9.89
CA TRP A 21 8.18 -0.84 -10.05
C TRP A 21 9.52 -0.48 -9.41
N THR A 22 9.88 -1.12 -8.29
CA THR A 22 11.17 -0.91 -7.63
C THR A 22 12.31 -1.33 -8.54
N ALA A 23 12.27 -2.55 -9.09
CA ALA A 23 13.31 -3.04 -9.99
C ALA A 23 13.47 -2.16 -11.25
N LEU A 24 12.35 -1.71 -11.84
CA LEU A 24 12.39 -0.84 -13.01
C LEU A 24 12.97 0.55 -12.68
N ALA A 25 12.54 1.15 -11.57
CA ALA A 25 12.99 2.48 -11.18
C ALA A 25 14.49 2.50 -10.83
N GLU A 26 14.96 1.48 -10.13
CA GLU A 26 16.38 1.32 -9.79
C GLU A 26 17.22 1.09 -11.04
N TYR A 27 16.74 0.30 -12.00
CA TYR A 27 17.41 0.12 -13.28
C TYR A 27 17.57 1.44 -14.04
N LEU A 28 16.49 2.23 -14.14
CA LEU A 28 16.53 3.55 -14.81
C LEU A 28 17.44 4.54 -14.06
N ALA A 29 17.40 4.55 -12.73
CA ALA A 29 18.31 5.38 -11.94
C ALA A 29 19.78 4.97 -12.18
N ALA A 30 20.06 3.67 -12.29
CA ALA A 30 21.39 3.15 -12.58
C ALA A 30 21.89 3.48 -14.00
N THR A 31 21.00 3.69 -14.97
CA THR A 31 21.37 4.17 -16.31
C THR A 31 21.66 5.68 -16.36
N GLY A 32 21.54 6.38 -15.22
CA GLY A 32 21.79 7.82 -15.11
C GLY A 32 20.55 8.68 -15.32
N ASP A 33 19.35 8.07 -15.38
CA ASP A 33 18.11 8.82 -15.43
C ASP A 33 17.68 9.31 -14.03
N GLU A 34 17.02 10.46 -13.98
CA GLU A 34 16.46 10.99 -12.74
C GLU A 34 15.04 10.44 -12.56
N VAL A 35 14.85 9.59 -11.55
CA VAL A 35 13.58 8.91 -11.31
C VAL A 35 12.96 9.39 -10.00
N HIS A 36 11.76 9.94 -10.10
CA HIS A 36 10.91 10.29 -8.96
C HIS A 36 9.75 9.33 -8.83
N ILE A 37 9.39 9.00 -7.61
CA ILE A 37 8.26 8.14 -7.28
C ILE A 37 7.35 8.85 -6.31
N LEU A 38 6.07 8.93 -6.66
CA LEU A 38 5.02 9.38 -5.76
C LEU A 38 4.20 8.17 -5.31
N CYS A 39 4.23 7.88 -4.01
CA CYS A 39 3.54 6.72 -3.44
C CYS A 39 2.88 6.99 -2.09
N ALA A 40 2.06 6.05 -1.61
CA ALA A 40 1.34 6.18 -0.36
C ALA A 40 2.30 6.23 0.84
N ARG A 41 1.88 6.92 1.92
CA ARG A 41 2.65 6.93 3.17
C ARG A 41 2.77 5.55 3.76
N GLN A 42 3.95 5.26 4.30
CA GLN A 42 4.19 4.06 5.09
C GLN A 42 4.79 4.43 6.43
N ARG A 43 4.23 3.87 7.50
CA ARG A 43 4.70 4.14 8.86
C ARG A 43 6.10 3.58 9.06
N GLY A 44 6.95 4.36 9.73
CA GLY A 44 8.35 4.01 9.95
C GLY A 44 9.29 4.41 8.82
N PHE A 45 8.77 4.99 7.74
CA PHE A 45 9.56 5.49 6.61
C PHE A 45 9.38 7.01 6.47
N PRO A 46 10.45 7.74 6.08
CA PRO A 46 10.36 9.18 5.87
C PRO A 46 9.49 9.50 4.64
N GLN A 47 8.87 10.68 4.67
CA GLN A 47 8.06 11.18 3.56
C GLN A 47 8.89 11.43 2.30
N PHE A 48 10.18 11.73 2.45
CA PHE A 48 11.11 11.82 1.33
C PHE A 48 12.35 10.97 1.64
N ALA A 49 12.81 10.21 0.66
CA ALA A 49 14.08 9.49 0.72
C ALA A 49 14.65 9.30 -0.67
N ILE A 50 15.97 9.18 -0.76
CA ILE A 50 16.64 8.67 -1.97
C ILE A 50 17.06 7.24 -1.66
N VAL A 51 16.57 6.28 -2.44
CA VAL A 51 16.86 4.86 -2.28
C VAL A 51 17.41 4.35 -3.60
N ASN A 52 18.66 3.87 -3.61
CA ASN A 52 19.34 3.35 -4.80
C ASN A 52 19.26 4.32 -6.00
N GLY A 53 19.45 5.61 -5.77
CA GLY A 53 19.37 6.67 -6.79
C GLY A 53 17.94 7.12 -7.15
N VAL A 54 16.90 6.47 -6.62
CA VAL A 54 15.50 6.83 -6.86
C VAL A 54 14.98 7.78 -5.80
N HIS A 55 14.40 8.90 -6.22
CA HIS A 55 13.76 9.88 -5.33
C HIS A 55 12.34 9.43 -4.97
N VAL A 56 12.12 9.00 -3.74
CA VAL A 56 10.84 8.49 -3.25
C VAL A 56 10.13 9.55 -2.41
N HIS A 57 8.96 9.96 -2.89
CA HIS A 57 8.03 10.88 -2.24
C HIS A 57 6.81 10.10 -1.74
N ARG A 58 6.66 9.99 -0.42
CA ARG A 58 5.56 9.28 0.24
C ARG A 58 4.54 10.28 0.77
N SER A 59 3.37 10.34 0.13
CA SER A 59 2.27 11.25 0.47
C SER A 59 0.92 10.53 0.42
N GLY A 60 -0.06 11.06 1.15
CA GLY A 60 -1.42 10.49 1.19
C GLY A 60 -1.51 9.07 1.74
N PHE A 61 -2.61 8.40 1.41
CA PHE A 61 -2.93 7.03 1.81
C PHE A 61 -3.48 6.26 0.61
N ASP A 62 -3.26 4.95 0.55
CA ASP A 62 -3.77 4.09 -0.54
C ASP A 62 -5.26 3.73 -0.39
N SER A 63 -5.82 3.93 0.81
CA SER A 63 -7.18 3.56 1.17
C SER A 63 -7.64 4.27 2.45
N LEU A 64 -8.96 4.42 2.61
CA LEU A 64 -9.56 4.89 3.87
C LEU A 64 -9.20 3.98 5.06
N LYS A 65 -8.95 2.69 4.79
CA LYS A 65 -8.51 1.74 5.80
C LYS A 65 -7.13 2.09 6.35
N GLU A 66 -6.19 2.51 5.50
CA GLU A 66 -4.88 2.99 5.95
C GLU A 66 -4.98 4.31 6.72
N VAL A 67 -5.93 5.19 6.39
CA VAL A 67 -6.23 6.38 7.21
C VAL A 67 -6.64 5.94 8.63
N ALA A 68 -7.60 5.01 8.74
CA ALA A 68 -8.04 4.49 10.02
C ALA A 68 -6.90 3.80 10.80
N TYR A 69 -6.03 3.04 10.12
CA TYR A 69 -4.86 2.43 10.76
C TYR A 69 -3.82 3.45 11.21
N TYR A 70 -3.63 4.52 10.45
CA TYR A 70 -2.73 5.61 10.82
C TYR A 70 -3.23 6.34 12.06
N LEU A 71 -4.53 6.67 12.11
CA LEU A 71 -5.16 7.34 13.26
C LEU A 71 -5.20 6.45 14.51
N SER A 72 -5.55 5.18 14.36
CA SER A 72 -5.57 4.21 15.48
C SER A 72 -4.19 3.77 15.95
N GLY A 73 -3.12 4.12 15.23
CA GLY A 73 -1.78 3.67 15.55
C GLY A 73 -1.58 2.16 15.36
N SER A 74 -2.41 1.48 14.58
CA SER A 74 -2.25 0.05 14.32
C SER A 74 -1.01 -0.24 13.45
N LYS A 75 -0.29 -1.32 13.81
CA LYS A 75 0.87 -1.82 13.04
C LYS A 75 0.50 -2.92 12.04
N SER A 76 -0.70 -3.50 12.13
CA SER A 76 -1.12 -4.69 11.34
C SER A 76 -1.72 -4.35 9.96
N GLY A 77 -1.09 -3.45 9.21
CA GLY A 77 -1.52 -3.09 7.85
C GLY A 77 -1.15 -4.17 6.83
N ARG A 78 -1.88 -4.23 5.71
CA ARG A 78 -1.61 -5.21 4.63
C ARG A 78 -0.27 -4.89 3.96
N GLY A 79 0.54 -5.91 3.68
CA GLY A 79 1.82 -5.72 2.97
C GLY A 79 2.91 -5.00 3.76
N ARG A 80 2.74 -4.81 5.08
CA ARG A 80 3.77 -4.24 5.95
C ARG A 80 4.78 -5.31 6.35
N VAL A 81 6.07 -5.00 6.19
CA VAL A 81 7.17 -5.86 6.61
C VAL A 81 7.14 -6.02 8.14
N GLY A 82 7.24 -7.25 8.63
CA GLY A 82 7.31 -7.56 10.06
C GLY A 82 5.98 -7.47 10.83
N ALA A 83 4.83 -7.34 10.16
CA ALA A 83 3.54 -7.44 10.83
C ALA A 83 3.21 -8.91 11.14
N GLU A 84 3.02 -9.23 12.42
CA GLU A 84 2.57 -10.57 12.83
C GLU A 84 1.14 -10.84 12.32
N VAL A 85 0.94 -12.03 11.76
CA VAL A 85 -0.39 -12.49 11.35
C VAL A 85 -1.18 -12.85 12.61
N ARG A 86 -2.02 -11.92 13.07
CA ARG A 86 -2.94 -12.18 14.19
C ARG A 86 -4.24 -12.76 13.68
N ARG A 87 -4.72 -13.82 14.33
CA ARG A 87 -6.06 -14.37 14.06
C ARG A 87 -7.12 -13.32 14.40
N PRO A 88 -8.14 -13.13 13.55
CA PRO A 88 -9.23 -12.21 13.86
C PRO A 88 -9.97 -12.68 15.12
N GLY A 89 -10.27 -11.74 16.01
CA GLY A 89 -11.10 -11.98 17.19
C GLY A 89 -12.55 -12.33 16.82
N PHE A 90 -13.32 -12.86 17.78
CA PHE A 90 -14.68 -13.34 17.54
C PHE A 90 -15.60 -12.29 16.92
N ALA A 91 -15.58 -11.05 17.44
CA ALA A 91 -16.37 -9.94 16.89
C ALA A 91 -16.06 -9.68 15.41
N MET A 92 -14.78 -9.69 15.04
CA MET A 92 -14.37 -9.50 13.65
C MET A 92 -14.79 -10.67 12.76
N ARG A 93 -14.80 -11.90 13.29
CA ARG A 93 -15.32 -13.08 12.57
C ARG A 93 -16.83 -12.97 12.33
N LEU A 94 -17.58 -12.51 13.32
CA LEU A 94 -19.02 -12.29 13.19
C LEU A 94 -19.33 -11.17 12.18
N ALA A 95 -18.60 -10.06 12.26
CA ALA A 95 -18.73 -8.97 11.28
C ALA A 95 -18.39 -9.45 9.86
N ASN A 96 -17.33 -10.23 9.70
CA ASN A 96 -16.97 -10.81 8.41
C ASN A 96 -18.03 -11.82 7.91
N TRP A 97 -18.64 -12.60 8.81
CA TRP A 97 -19.74 -13.50 8.46
C TRP A 97 -20.98 -12.74 7.98
N LEU A 98 -21.40 -11.69 8.70
CA LEU A 98 -22.49 -10.80 8.31
C LEU A 98 -22.23 -10.15 6.95
N TYR A 99 -21.01 -9.61 6.75
CA TYR A 99 -20.60 -9.02 5.48
C TYR A 99 -20.71 -10.02 4.32
N ASN A 100 -20.19 -11.24 4.49
CA ASN A 100 -20.23 -12.25 3.43
C ASN A 100 -21.64 -12.78 3.13
N LYS A 101 -22.53 -12.82 4.13
CA LYS A 101 -23.89 -13.34 3.96
C LYS A 101 -24.87 -12.29 3.42
N VAL A 102 -24.73 -11.05 3.86
CA VAL A 102 -25.66 -9.98 3.50
C VAL A 102 -25.05 -9.13 2.39
N TRP A 103 -23.94 -8.46 2.68
CA TRP A 103 -23.41 -7.41 1.81
C TRP A 103 -22.86 -7.96 0.49
N LYS A 104 -22.06 -9.01 0.55
CA LYS A 104 -21.41 -9.59 -0.64
C LYS A 104 -22.41 -10.14 -1.66
N ASN A 105 -23.54 -10.66 -1.21
CA ASN A 105 -24.58 -11.21 -2.10
C ASN A 105 -25.46 -10.11 -2.72
N VAL A 106 -25.60 -8.97 -2.05
CA VAL A 106 -26.37 -7.82 -2.56
C VAL A 106 -25.57 -7.01 -3.58
N PHE A 107 -24.25 -6.90 -3.40
CA PHE A 107 -23.37 -6.09 -4.26
C PHE A 107 -22.56 -6.91 -5.28
N PHE A 108 -22.86 -8.20 -5.44
CA PHE A 108 -22.29 -9.00 -6.54
C PHE A 108 -22.85 -8.49 -7.89
N PRO A 109 -22.05 -8.29 -8.95
CA PRO A 109 -20.72 -8.89 -9.19
C PRO A 109 -19.52 -7.98 -8.89
N ASP A 110 -19.72 -6.76 -8.38
CA ASP A 110 -18.64 -5.80 -8.23
C ASP A 110 -18.48 -5.33 -6.77
N ASP A 111 -17.43 -5.80 -6.11
CA ASP A 111 -17.02 -5.33 -4.79
C ASP A 111 -16.58 -3.85 -4.81
N ALA A 112 -16.45 -3.25 -6.00
CA ALA A 112 -16.20 -1.83 -6.24
C ALA A 112 -17.49 -1.00 -6.49
N CYS A 113 -18.69 -1.58 -6.38
CA CYS A 113 -19.95 -0.90 -6.72
C CYS A 113 -20.23 0.38 -5.90
N LEU A 114 -19.58 0.53 -4.73
CA LEU A 114 -19.69 1.70 -3.84
C LEU A 114 -18.35 2.43 -3.66
N TRP A 115 -17.53 2.45 -4.71
CA TRP A 115 -16.23 3.16 -4.79
C TRP A 115 -16.08 4.36 -3.84
#